data_AF-A0AAD5TU48-F1
#
_entry.id   AF-A0AAD5TU48-F1
#
_cell.length_a   1.000
_cell.length_b   1.000
_cell.length_c   1.000
_cell.angle_alpha   90.00
_cell.angle_beta   90.00
_cell.angle_gamma   90.00
#
_symmetry.space_group_name_H-M   'P 1'
#
loop_
_entity.id
_entity.type
_entity.pdbx_description
1 polymer ?
#
loop_
_entity_poly.entity_id
_entity_poly.type
_entity_poly.pdbx_seq_one_letter_code
_entity_poly.pdbx_strand_id
1 'polypeptide(L)'
;MGEMNWSGKEKFVNSEDLPWISILTGKDAGEIRAAGPLTFIRVKNSGHMVPYDQPEHSLEMLNLWIKARIHDGDDDQKRRHPTEDL
;
A
#
# COMPACT_ATOMS: atom_id res chain seq x y z
N MET A 1 10.60 11.57 1.35
CA MET A 1 10.88 10.28 2.03
C MET A 1 12.21 9.64 1.65
N GLY A 2 12.83 9.96 0.50
CA GLY A 2 14.13 9.41 0.11
C GLY A 2 15.33 9.86 0.97
N GLU A 3 15.14 10.78 1.90
CA GLU A 3 16.20 11.34 2.75
C GLU A 3 16.27 10.74 4.15
N MET A 4 15.26 9.95 4.56
CA MET A 4 15.26 9.30 5.88
C MET A 4 16.38 8.24 5.92
N ASN A 5 17.25 8.31 6.92
CA ASN A 5 18.34 7.34 7.10
C ASN A 5 17.89 6.18 7.98
N TRP A 6 17.77 5.00 7.40
CA TRP A 6 17.40 3.74 8.07
C TRP A 6 17.82 2.54 7.20
N SER A 7 17.83 1.35 7.79
CA SER A 7 18.39 0.14 7.14
C SER A 7 17.66 -0.30 5.87
N GLY A 8 16.38 0.03 5.69
CA GLY A 8 15.59 -0.32 4.50
C GLY A 8 15.47 0.78 3.45
N LYS A 9 16.25 1.87 3.57
CA LYS A 9 16.17 3.05 2.68
C LYS A 9 16.28 2.68 1.20
N GLU A 10 17.31 1.93 0.82
CA GLU A 10 17.55 1.59 -0.58
C GLU A 10 16.41 0.74 -1.16
N LYS A 11 15.93 -0.27 -0.40
CA LYS A 11 14.77 -1.07 -0.81
C LYS A 11 13.55 -0.18 -1.04
N PHE A 12 13.26 0.74 -0.12
CA PHE A 12 12.11 1.62 -0.22
C PHE A 12 12.19 2.63 -1.38
N VAL A 13 13.35 3.23 -1.61
CA VAL A 13 13.53 4.17 -2.73
C VAL A 13 13.33 3.48 -4.07
N ASN A 14 13.76 2.20 -4.17
CA ASN A 14 13.64 1.38 -5.37
C ASN A 14 12.30 0.63 -5.49
N SER A 15 11.45 0.63 -4.44
CA SER A 15 10.09 0.05 -4.52
C SER A 15 9.17 0.89 -5.39
N GLU A 16 8.33 0.22 -6.16
CA GLU A 16 7.29 0.85 -6.98
C GLU A 16 6.09 1.33 -6.15
N ASP A 17 5.41 2.36 -6.65
CA ASP A 17 4.08 2.74 -6.16
C ASP A 17 3.04 1.84 -6.84
N LEU A 18 2.39 0.98 -6.08
CA LEU A 18 1.36 0.07 -6.58
C LEU A 18 -0.04 0.65 -6.37
N PRO A 19 -0.98 0.47 -7.31
CA PRO A 19 -2.35 0.93 -7.14
C PRO A 19 -3.04 0.16 -6.00
N TRP A 20 -3.81 0.87 -5.19
CA TRP A 20 -4.61 0.32 -4.11
C TRP A 20 -6.10 0.41 -4.45
N ILE A 21 -6.72 -0.74 -4.62
CA ILE A 21 -8.17 -0.87 -4.77
C ILE A 21 -8.75 -1.26 -3.41
N SER A 22 -9.64 -0.43 -2.88
CA SER A 22 -10.31 -0.65 -1.60
C SER A 22 -11.17 -1.91 -1.64
N ILE A 23 -10.98 -2.82 -0.70
CA ILE A 23 -11.83 -4.02 -0.59
C ILE A 23 -13.21 -3.72 0.01
N LEU A 24 -13.34 -2.58 0.71
CA LEU A 24 -14.62 -2.12 1.27
C LEU A 24 -15.51 -1.49 0.20
N THR A 25 -14.92 -0.75 -0.74
CA THR A 25 -15.68 0.07 -1.70
C THR A 25 -15.56 -0.39 -3.15
N GLY A 26 -14.57 -1.23 -3.48
CA GLY A 26 -14.25 -1.66 -4.85
C GLY A 26 -13.65 -0.55 -5.73
N LYS A 27 -13.32 0.61 -5.15
CA LYS A 27 -12.83 1.79 -5.87
C LYS A 27 -11.33 1.97 -5.69
N ASP A 28 -10.73 2.72 -6.62
CA ASP A 28 -9.37 3.22 -6.49
C ASP A 28 -9.25 4.14 -5.27
N ALA A 29 -8.49 3.68 -4.28
CA ALA A 29 -8.22 4.36 -3.02
C ALA A 29 -6.85 5.09 -3.03
N GLY A 30 -6.07 4.93 -4.10
CA GLY A 30 -4.78 5.59 -4.30
C GLY A 30 -3.64 4.60 -4.50
N GLU A 31 -2.52 4.82 -3.83
CA GLU A 31 -1.29 4.06 -4.07
C GLU A 31 -0.57 3.68 -2.79
N ILE A 32 0.14 2.56 -2.83
CA ILE A 32 0.92 2.01 -1.72
C ILE A 32 2.34 1.73 -2.19
N ARG A 33 3.31 2.12 -1.37
CA ARG A 33 4.71 1.71 -1.48
C ARG A 33 5.17 1.10 -0.18
N ALA A 34 5.67 -0.13 -0.22
CA ALA A 34 6.14 -0.84 0.96
C ALA A 34 7.58 -1.33 0.79
N ALA A 35 8.32 -1.34 1.92
CA ALA A 35 9.60 -2.02 2.03
C ALA A 35 9.83 -2.45 3.48
N GLY A 36 9.73 -3.76 3.74
CA GLY A 36 9.84 -4.30 5.09
C GLY A 36 8.86 -3.64 6.06
N PRO A 37 9.31 -3.07 7.19
CA PRO A 37 8.43 -2.52 8.22
C PRO A 37 7.81 -1.16 7.86
N LEU A 38 8.25 -0.51 6.77
CA LEU A 38 7.74 0.80 6.36
C LEU A 38 6.78 0.66 5.19
N THR A 39 5.62 1.28 5.31
CA THR A 39 4.68 1.47 4.22
C THR A 39 4.27 2.93 4.12
N PHE A 40 4.29 3.47 2.91
CA PHE A 40 3.76 4.78 2.56
C PHE A 40 2.49 4.61 1.73
N ILE A 41 1.46 5.36 2.08
CA ILE A 41 0.15 5.28 1.44
C ILE A 41 -0.25 6.68 1.00
N ARG A 42 -0.58 6.83 -0.27
CA ARG A 42 -1.13 8.05 -0.86
C ARG A 42 -2.62 7.81 -1.10
N VAL A 43 -3.46 8.42 -0.27
CA VAL A 43 -4.92 8.30 -0.39
C VAL A 43 -5.41 9.24 -1.48
N LYS A 44 -6.20 8.72 -2.42
CA LYS A 44 -6.74 9.49 -3.54
C LYS A 44 -7.83 10.45 -3.06
N ASN A 45 -7.88 11.65 -3.65
CA ASN A 45 -8.91 12.66 -3.35
C ASN A 45 -9.04 13.02 -1.85
N SER A 46 -7.93 13.00 -1.11
CA SER A 46 -7.88 13.47 0.27
C SER A 46 -6.94 14.66 0.42
N GLY A 47 -7.32 15.62 1.26
CA GLY A 47 -6.46 16.71 1.73
C GLY A 47 -5.75 16.36 3.04
N HIS A 48 -5.58 17.36 3.90
CA HIS A 48 -4.89 17.20 5.19
C HIS A 48 -5.59 16.24 6.15
N MET A 49 -6.93 16.23 6.13
CA MET A 49 -7.75 15.44 7.05
C MET A 49 -8.28 14.21 6.34
N VAL A 50 -7.39 13.24 6.09
CA VAL A 50 -7.73 12.01 5.35
C VAL A 50 -9.00 11.32 5.86
N PRO A 51 -9.25 11.15 7.18
CA PRO A 51 -10.48 10.53 7.65
C PRO A 51 -11.75 11.35 7.43
N TYR A 52 -11.62 12.67 7.25
CA TYR A 52 -12.74 13.54 6.90
C TYR A 52 -13.07 13.44 5.40
N ASP A 53 -12.05 13.47 4.55
CA ASP A 53 -12.23 13.47 3.10
C ASP A 53 -12.54 12.07 2.53
N GLN A 54 -11.92 11.02 3.10
CA GLN A 54 -12.04 9.62 2.66
C GLN A 54 -12.24 8.68 3.87
N PRO A 55 -13.41 8.72 4.54
CA PRO A 55 -13.64 7.99 5.78
C PRO A 55 -13.48 6.47 5.62
N GLU A 56 -14.02 5.85 4.56
CA GLU A 56 -13.94 4.41 4.34
C GLU A 56 -12.51 3.94 4.08
N HIS A 57 -11.76 4.68 3.24
CA HIS A 57 -10.37 4.32 2.92
C HIS A 57 -9.47 4.52 4.14
N SER A 58 -9.67 5.58 4.92
CA SER A 58 -8.89 5.80 6.16
C SER A 58 -9.11 4.69 7.19
N LEU A 59 -10.34 4.18 7.30
CA LEU A 59 -10.68 3.07 8.19
C LEU A 59 -10.08 1.75 7.69
N GLU A 60 -10.15 1.49 6.38
CA GLU A 60 -9.50 0.33 5.76
C GLU A 60 -7.99 0.33 6.01
N MET A 61 -7.33 1.46 5.73
CA MET A 61 -5.90 1.67 5.96
C MET A 61 -5.52 1.35 7.41
N LEU A 62 -6.24 1.92 8.39
CA LEU A 62 -5.96 1.72 9.81
C LEU A 62 -6.17 0.26 10.22
N ASN A 63 -7.25 -0.38 9.75
CA ASN A 63 -7.53 -1.78 10.03
C ASN A 63 -6.47 -2.72 9.44
N LEU A 64 -6.00 -2.45 8.22
CA LEU A 64 -4.92 -3.21 7.59
C LEU A 64 -3.62 -3.04 8.37
N TRP A 65 -3.32 -1.83 8.85
CA TRP A 65 -2.11 -1.55 9.65
C TRP A 65 -2.14 -2.31 10.97
N ILE A 66 -3.22 -2.19 11.74
CA ILE A 66 -3.36 -2.85 13.06
C ILE A 66 -3.27 -4.38 12.93
N LYS A 67 -3.79 -4.94 11.83
CA LYS A 67 -3.77 -6.39 11.56
C LYS A 67 -2.47 -6.86 10.89
N ALA A 68 -1.50 -5.97 10.65
CA ALA A 68 -0.28 -6.23 9.90
C ALA A 68 -0.49 -6.76 8.47
N ARG A 69 -1.64 -6.45 7.84
CA ARG A 69 -2.02 -6.93 6.50
C ARG A 69 -1.70 -5.97 5.36
N ILE A 70 -1.11 -4.81 5.67
CA ILE A 70 -0.62 -3.90 4.63
C ILE A 70 0.50 -4.57 3.79
N HIS A 71 1.22 -5.53 4.39
CA HIS A 71 2.38 -6.17 3.78
C HIS A 71 2.06 -7.43 2.94
N ASP A 72 0.79 -7.85 2.86
CA ASP A 72 0.40 -9.08 2.13
C ASP A 72 0.62 -8.96 0.60
N GLY A 73 1.03 -7.79 0.10
CA GLY A 73 1.39 -7.54 -1.29
C GLY A 73 2.69 -8.20 -1.77
N ASP A 74 3.60 -8.64 -0.88
CA ASP A 74 4.81 -9.39 -1.27
C ASP A 74 4.48 -10.85 -1.67
N ASP A 75 3.31 -11.38 -1.27
CA ASP A 75 2.88 -12.75 -1.56
C ASP A 75 1.92 -12.84 -2.76
N ASP A 76 1.27 -11.73 -3.16
CA ASP A 76 0.36 -11.72 -4.31
C ASP A 76 1.10 -11.67 -5.66
N GLN A 77 2.33 -11.14 -5.71
CA GLN A 77 3.16 -11.17 -6.91
C GLN A 77 3.60 -12.61 -7.29
N LYS A 78 3.61 -13.55 -6.33
CA LYS A 78 3.81 -14.99 -6.59
C LYS A 78 2.57 -15.71 -7.13
N ARG A 79 1.37 -15.11 -7.03
CA ARG A 79 0.10 -15.73 -7.46
C ARG A 79 -0.35 -15.31 -8.86
N ARG A 80 0.33 -14.32 -9.47
CA ARG A 80 -0.05 -13.77 -10.79
C ARG A 80 0.74 -14.33 -11.98
N HIS A 81 1.55 -15.37 -11.77
CA HIS A 81 2.07 -16.20 -12.86
C HIS A 81 1.36 -17.56 -12.87
N PRO A 82 0.27 -17.72 -13.65
CA PRO A 82 0.02 -19.00 -14.26
C PRO A 82 1.13 -19.21 -15.30
N THR A 83 2.06 -20.13 -15.04
CA THR A 83 2.80 -20.78 -16.12
C THR A 83 1.80 -21.54 -16.97
N GLU A 84 1.26 -20.88 -17.98
CA GLU A 84 0.86 -21.54 -19.22
C GLU A 84 2.11 -21.62 -20.10
N ASP A 85 2.55 -22.86 -20.37
CA ASP A 85 3.17 -23.35 -21.61
C ASP A 85 4.32 -24.35 -21.36
N LEU A 86 3.97 -25.62 -21.61
CA LEU A 86 4.77 -26.82 -21.96
C LEU A 86 5.66 -27.50 -20.89
#